data_AF-A0A101VL30-F1
#
_entry.id   AF-A0A101VL30-F1
#
_cell.length_a   1.000
_cell.length_b   1.000
_cell.length_c   1.000
_cell.angle_alpha   90.00
_cell.angle_beta   90.00
_cell.angle_gamma   90.00
#
_symmetry.space_group_name_H-M   'P 1'
#
loop_
_entity.id
_entity.type
_entity.pdbx_description
1 polymer ?
#
loop_
_entity_poly.entity_id
_entity_poly.type
_entity_poly.pdbx_seq_one_letter_code
_entity_poly.pdbx_strand_id
1 'polypeptide(L)'
;MSEEREEFWFKPKRHGYGAVPTNWKGVLATSAFAILLPLVSVPWILSLSQEMRLPGLLVWALAMLYAVWNFTKFAKRKTDGEWLWRYNGKPYRDMLDEKAEE
;
A
#
# COMPACT_ATOMS: atom_id res chain seq x y z
N MET A 1 -15.67 18.78 12.55
CA MET A 1 -14.22 18.63 12.24
C MET A 1 -13.58 17.34 12.78
N SER A 2 -14.23 16.56 13.66
CA SER A 2 -13.73 15.24 14.11
C SER A 2 -14.15 14.10 13.18
N GLU A 3 -15.34 14.17 12.58
CA GLU A 3 -15.93 13.07 11.77
C GLU A 3 -15.18 12.80 10.46
N GLU A 4 -14.71 13.82 9.74
CA GLU A 4 -13.94 13.63 8.49
C GLU A 4 -12.61 12.89 8.71
N ARG A 5 -11.99 13.03 9.90
CA ARG A 5 -10.75 12.31 10.24
C ARG A 5 -10.97 10.82 10.52
N GLU A 6 -12.21 10.41 10.80
CA GLU A 6 -12.54 9.00 11.00
C GLU A 6 -12.82 8.26 9.69
N GLU A 7 -13.16 9.00 8.63
CA GLU A 7 -13.46 8.45 7.30
C GLU A 7 -12.19 8.00 6.57
N PHE A 8 -11.13 8.80 6.64
CA PHE A 8 -9.85 8.51 5.99
C PHE A 8 -8.90 7.75 6.90
N TRP A 9 -8.46 6.59 6.42
CA TRP A 9 -7.60 5.68 7.17
C TRP A 9 -6.12 5.93 6.92
N PHE A 10 -5.83 6.62 5.81
CA PHE A 10 -4.49 6.90 5.35
C PHE A 10 -4.35 8.37 4.96
N LYS A 11 -3.12 8.89 5.05
CA LYS A 11 -2.75 10.19 4.48
C LYS A 11 -1.55 10.05 3.55
N PRO A 12 -1.43 10.88 2.49
CA PRO A 12 -0.27 10.91 1.63
C PRO A 12 1.02 11.15 2.42
N LYS A 13 2.11 10.47 2.05
CA LYS A 13 3.41 10.71 2.68
C LYS A 13 3.91 12.13 2.38
N ARG A 14 4.58 12.74 3.38
CA ARG A 14 5.27 14.03 3.20
C ARG A 14 6.43 13.93 2.19
N HIS A 15 7.08 12.77 2.13
CA HIS A 15 8.20 12.50 1.23
C HIS A 15 7.98 11.16 0.51
N GLY A 16 8.22 11.15 -0.81
CA GLY A 16 8.10 9.97 -1.66
C GLY A 16 6.68 9.68 -2.15
N TYR A 17 6.43 8.43 -2.52
CA TYR A 17 5.14 7.95 -3.04
C TYR A 17 4.37 7.10 -2.04
N GLY A 18 3.05 7.23 -2.06
CA GLY A 18 2.12 6.41 -1.28
C GLY A 18 1.57 7.10 -0.04
N ALA A 19 1.02 6.30 0.87
CA ALA A 19 0.31 6.77 2.04
C ALA A 19 0.80 6.12 3.34
N VAL A 20 0.46 6.73 4.47
CA VAL A 20 0.72 6.23 5.83
C VAL A 20 -0.58 6.11 6.60
N PRO A 21 -0.75 5.08 7.43
CA PRO A 21 -1.94 4.93 8.25
C PRO A 21 -1.97 6.04 9.30
N THR A 22 -3.13 6.68 9.47
CA THR A 22 -3.32 7.80 10.40
C THR A 22 -4.24 7.49 11.57
N ASN A 23 -5.02 6.41 11.47
CA ASN A 23 -5.92 5.97 12.52
C ASN A 23 -5.75 4.47 12.80
N TRP A 24 -6.36 3.99 13.88
CA TRP A 24 -6.27 2.59 14.29
C TRP A 24 -6.83 1.62 13.23
N LYS A 25 -7.82 2.04 12.43
CA LYS A 25 -8.36 1.24 11.31
C LYS A 25 -7.31 1.03 10.21
N GLY A 26 -6.57 2.06 9.83
CA GLY A 26 -5.48 1.99 8.86
C GLY A 26 -4.29 1.16 9.34
N VAL A 27 -3.93 1.31 10.63
CA VAL A 27 -2.91 0.48 11.27
C VAL A 27 -3.35 -0.98 11.29
N LEU A 28 -4.58 -1.26 11.73
CA LEU A 28 -5.13 -2.62 11.76
C LEU A 28 -5.16 -3.25 10.37
N ALA A 29 -5.63 -2.52 9.35
CA ALA A 29 -5.66 -3.02 7.97
C ALA A 29 -4.25 -3.32 7.44
N THR A 30 -3.29 -2.43 7.70
CA THR A 30 -1.89 -2.61 7.26
C THR A 30 -1.23 -3.78 7.97
N SER A 31 -1.38 -3.87 9.29
CA SER A 31 -0.83 -4.96 10.10
C SER A 31 -1.48 -6.31 9.75
N ALA A 32 -2.80 -6.35 9.58
CA ALA A 32 -3.50 -7.56 9.14
C ALA A 32 -2.97 -8.03 7.78
N PHE A 33 -2.83 -7.13 6.80
CA PHE A 33 -2.26 -7.48 5.51
C PHE A 33 -0.81 -7.98 5.63
N ALA A 34 0.03 -7.29 6.40
CA ALA A 34 1.44 -7.65 6.59
C ALA A 34 1.66 -8.96 7.33
N ILE A 35 0.76 -9.36 8.24
CA ILE A 35 0.85 -10.60 9.02
C ILE A 35 0.19 -11.77 8.30
N LEU A 36 -1.02 -11.58 7.76
CA LEU A 36 -1.78 -12.66 7.13
C LEU A 36 -1.09 -13.19 5.87
N LEU A 37 -0.45 -12.32 5.10
CA LEU A 37 0.28 -12.73 3.89
C LEU A 37 1.36 -13.78 4.17
N PRO A 38 2.38 -13.53 5.03
CA PRO A 38 3.38 -14.54 5.34
C PRO A 38 2.79 -15.72 6.11
N LEU A 39 1.80 -15.49 6.98
CA LEU A 39 1.16 -16.55 7.76
C LEU A 39 0.51 -17.62 6.85
N VAL A 40 -0.10 -17.21 5.74
CA VAL A 40 -0.68 -18.13 4.74
C VAL A 40 0.38 -18.62 3.76
N SER A 41 1.27 -17.73 3.29
CA SER A 41 2.23 -18.04 2.23
C SER A 41 3.30 -19.03 2.66
N VAL A 42 3.87 -18.86 3.85
CA VAL A 42 5.04 -19.65 4.29
C VAL A 42 4.69 -21.14 4.45
N PRO A 43 3.64 -21.55 5.17
CA PRO A 43 3.28 -22.96 5.29
C PRO A 43 2.94 -23.59 3.94
N TRP A 44 2.25 -22.85 3.07
CA TRP A 44 1.87 -23.33 1.74
C TRP A 44 3.10 -23.58 0.85
N ILE A 45 4.03 -22.63 0.79
CA ILE A 45 5.29 -22.80 0.03
C ILE A 45 6.10 -23.98 0.56
N LEU A 46 6.17 -24.16 1.89
CA LEU A 46 6.88 -25.26 2.53
C LEU A 46 6.23 -26.64 2.26
N SER A 47 4.92 -26.67 1.99
CA SER A 47 4.19 -27.90 1.65
C SER A 47 4.33 -28.34 0.19
N LEU A 48 4.93 -27.52 -0.69
CA LEU A 48 5.07 -27.85 -2.10
C LEU A 48 6.09 -28.98 -2.32
N SER A 49 5.69 -29.99 -3.11
CA SER A 49 6.61 -31.02 -3.59
C SER A 49 7.62 -30.43 -4.59
N GLN A 50 8.75 -31.12 -4.80
CA GLN A 50 9.82 -30.63 -5.68
C GLN A 50 9.34 -30.44 -7.13
N GLU A 51 8.50 -31.33 -7.63
CA GLU A 51 7.91 -31.26 -8.98
C GLU A 51 6.95 -30.07 -9.13
N MET A 52 6.21 -29.74 -8.06
CA MET A 52 5.22 -28.66 -8.07
C MET A 52 5.79 -27.31 -7.63
N ARG A 53 7.09 -27.24 -7.29
CA ARG A 53 7.70 -26.04 -6.72
C ARG A 53 7.66 -24.86 -7.68
N LEU A 54 8.06 -25.06 -8.94
CA LEU A 54 8.05 -24.00 -9.95
C LEU A 54 6.63 -23.51 -10.29
N PRO A 55 5.67 -24.37 -10.69
CA PRO A 55 4.29 -23.92 -10.95
C PRO A 55 3.63 -23.35 -9.70
N GLY A 56 3.88 -23.92 -8.51
CA GLY A 56 3.39 -23.40 -7.24
C GLY A 56 3.90 -21.98 -6.95
N LEU A 57 5.20 -21.72 -7.13
CA LEU A 57 5.77 -20.38 -6.95
C LEU A 57 5.19 -19.37 -7.95
N LEU A 58 4.91 -19.77 -9.19
CA LEU A 58 4.25 -18.91 -10.18
C LEU A 58 2.83 -18.54 -9.76
N VAL A 59 2.04 -19.52 -9.33
CA VAL A 59 0.67 -19.29 -8.81
C VAL A 59 0.72 -18.38 -7.59
N TRP A 60 1.66 -18.60 -6.67
CA TRP A 60 1.86 -17.76 -5.50
C TRP A 60 2.25 -16.34 -5.87
N ALA A 61 3.17 -16.15 -6.82
CA ALA A 61 3.58 -14.82 -7.27
C ALA A 61 2.40 -14.04 -7.87
N LEU A 62 1.56 -14.69 -8.67
CA LEU A 62 0.34 -14.10 -9.22
C LEU A 62 -0.67 -13.75 -8.12
N ALA A 63 -0.89 -14.65 -7.17
CA ALA A 63 -1.77 -14.41 -6.03
C ALA A 63 -1.27 -13.23 -5.16
N MET A 64 0.05 -13.14 -4.93
CA MET A 64 0.68 -12.07 -4.19
C MET A 64 0.53 -10.72 -4.90
N LEU A 65 0.79 -10.68 -6.20
CA LEU A 65 0.56 -9.48 -7.02
C LEU A 65 -0.90 -9.04 -6.96
N TYR A 66 -1.84 -9.98 -7.08
CA TYR A 66 -3.27 -9.70 -6.96
C TYR A 66 -3.65 -9.15 -5.58
N ALA A 67 -3.13 -9.74 -4.50
CA ALA A 67 -3.38 -9.28 -3.14
C ALA A 67 -2.84 -7.86 -2.90
N VAL A 68 -1.58 -7.60 -3.31
CA VAL A 68 -0.96 -6.28 -3.21
C VAL A 68 -1.73 -5.24 -4.02
N TRP A 69 -2.17 -5.59 -5.23
CA TRP A 69 -2.94 -4.67 -6.07
C TRP A 69 -4.30 -4.31 -5.44
N ASN A 70 -5.02 -5.29 -4.90
CA ASN A 70 -6.29 -5.05 -4.21
C ASN A 70 -6.10 -4.21 -2.95
N PHE A 71 -5.08 -4.53 -2.14
CA PHE A 71 -4.75 -3.73 -0.95
C PHE A 71 -4.36 -2.30 -1.31
N THR A 72 -3.58 -2.12 -2.38
CA THR A 72 -3.20 -0.78 -2.88
C THR A 72 -4.42 0.01 -3.34
N LYS A 73 -5.35 -0.61 -4.08
CA LYS A 73 -6.62 0.02 -4.47
C LYS A 73 -7.46 0.41 -3.25
N PHE A 74 -7.54 -0.48 -2.26
CA PHE A 74 -8.24 -0.21 -1.01
C PHE A 74 -7.63 0.97 -0.26
N ALA A 75 -6.30 0.96 -0.08
CA ALA A 75 -5.57 2.04 0.58
C ALA A 75 -5.75 3.37 -0.16
N LYS A 76 -5.70 3.38 -1.49
CA LYS A 76 -5.94 4.58 -2.30
C LYS A 76 -7.34 5.16 -2.06
N ARG A 77 -8.39 4.33 -2.03
CA ARG A 77 -9.78 4.77 -1.75
C ARG A 77 -9.99 5.32 -0.35
N LYS A 78 -9.17 4.89 0.61
CA LYS A 78 -9.23 5.34 2.01
C LYS A 78 -8.15 6.35 2.37
N THR A 79 -7.45 6.88 1.37
CA THR A 79 -6.47 7.97 1.54
C THR A 79 -7.16 9.31 1.35
N ASP A 80 -6.86 10.25 2.25
CA ASP A 80 -7.26 11.65 2.12
C ASP A 80 -6.38 12.35 1.05
N GLY A 81 -6.82 12.26 -0.21
CA GLY A 81 -6.18 12.90 -1.37
C GLY A 81 -5.40 11.95 -2.29
N GLU A 82 -4.72 12.54 -3.28
CA GLU A 82 -4.04 11.78 -4.34
C GLU A 82 -2.66 11.26 -3.95
N TRP A 83 -2.35 10.07 -4.47
CA TRP A 83 -1.03 9.46 -4.39
C TRP A 83 -0.15 10.08 -5.46
N LEU A 84 0.61 11.09 -5.07
CA LEU A 84 1.58 11.78 -5.91
C LEU A 84 2.97 11.63 -5.31
N TRP A 85 3.99 11.76 -6.16
CA TRP A 85 5.35 11.91 -5.67
C TRP A 85 5.49 13.27 -4.99
N ARG A 86 5.72 13.28 -3.67
CA ARG A 86 5.82 14.50 -2.86
C ARG A 86 7.23 14.68 -2.30
N TYR A 87 7.65 15.93 -2.17
CA TYR A 87 8.83 16.33 -1.43
C TYR A 87 8.45 17.48 -0.50
N ASN A 88 8.81 17.36 0.78
CA ASN A 88 8.43 18.31 1.81
C ASN A 88 6.91 18.63 1.89
N GLY A 89 6.05 17.67 1.52
CA GLY A 89 4.60 17.81 1.52
C GLY A 89 4.01 18.40 0.23
N LYS A 90 4.82 19.05 -0.60
CA LYS A 90 4.42 19.56 -1.92
C LYS A 90 4.57 18.46 -2.99
N PRO A 91 3.58 18.27 -3.88
CA PRO A 91 3.77 17.43 -5.06
C PRO A 91 4.81 18.05 -6.00
N TYR A 92 5.49 17.22 -6.80
CA TYR A 92 6.59 17.69 -7.66
C TYR A 92 6.17 18.69 -8.73
N ARG A 93 4.90 18.63 -9.20
CA ARG A 93 4.35 19.61 -10.15
C ARG A 93 4.44 21.03 -9.61
N ASP A 94 3.94 21.25 -8.40
CA ASP A 94 3.93 22.57 -7.76
C ASP A 94 5.35 23.15 -7.57
N MET A 95 6.35 22.29 -7.34
CA MET A 95 7.75 22.73 -7.22
C MET A 95 8.39 23.07 -8.57
N LEU A 96 7.92 22.47 -9.67
CA LEU A 96 8.38 22.82 -11.02
C LEU A 96 7.79 24.16 -11.45
N ASP A 97 6.51 24.38 -11.14
CA ASP A 97 5.81 25.62 -11.46
C ASP A 97 6.45 26.80 -10.69
N GLU A 98 6.74 26.63 -9.39
CA GLU A 98 7.45 27.63 -8.55
C GLU A 98 8.84 27.98 -9.11
N LYS A 99 9.56 27.01 -9.69
CA LYS A 99 10.86 27.24 -10.35
C LYS A 99 10.76 27.89 -11.73
N ALA A 100 9.62 27.79 -12.40
CA ALA A 100 9.43 28.39 -13.73
C ALA A 100 9.06 29.88 -13.64
N GLU A 101 8.61 30.33 -12.47
CA GLU A 101 8.26 31.72 -12.17
C GLU A 101 9.43 32.54 -11.58
N GLU A 102 10.53 31.88 -11.20
CA GLU A 102 11.82 32.48 -10.77
C GLU A 102 12.76 32.79 -11.96
#